data_AF-A0A3B3HFF8-F1
#
_entry.id   AF-A0A3B3HFF8-F1
#
_cell.length_a   1.000
_cell.length_b   1.000
_cell.length_c   1.000
_cell.angle_alpha   90.00
_cell.angle_beta   90.00
_cell.angle_gamma   90.00
#
_symmetry.space_group_name_H-M   'P 1'
#
loop_
_entity.id
_entity.type
_entity.pdbx_description
1 polymer ?
#
loop_
_entity_poly.entity_id
_entity_poly.type
_entity_poly.pdbx_seq_one_letter_code
_entity_poly.pdbx_strand_id
1 'polypeptide(L)'
;MWLKPSVLFKVYCCDHTYTTIRVPVAASVQEVISAVADKLGSVEELNLVHLSSAGEKTIFKPNDVSVFSTLSVNGRLFACRRDQLDSLTPLSEQGGPSSGSLSSFELMSSKDVAYHLTSYDWELFHCVHELELIYHTFGRQHINKTSVNLDLFLRRFNEIQFWVITEICLCSQISKRVQLLKKFIKIAAHCKDYKNLNAFFAIIMGLSNPAVSRLSQTWEKLPSKFKKFYGEFENLMDPSRNHRSYRLIFSKLEPPVIPFMPLLIKDMTFTHEGNKTFIDNLVNFEKMVSFFQVKIVVLQSVRFVFSSENLMLIAHHPDVWTYVRQFNVIDNQRILTQLSHGLEPRRS
;
A
#
# COMPACT_ATOMS: atom_id res chain seq x y z
N MET A 1 -15.40 28.89 11.27
CA MET A 1 -15.70 27.44 11.40
C MET A 1 -15.09 26.76 10.18
N TRP A 2 -13.91 26.15 10.31
CA TRP A 2 -13.27 25.46 9.18
C TRP A 2 -14.09 24.21 8.85
N LEU A 3 -14.63 24.11 7.63
CA LEU A 3 -15.36 22.93 7.17
C LEU A 3 -14.43 21.71 7.24
N LYS A 4 -14.80 20.69 8.02
CA LYS A 4 -14.09 19.40 8.00
C LYS A 4 -14.22 18.80 6.59
N PRO A 5 -13.13 18.29 5.99
CA PRO A 5 -13.20 17.65 4.69
C PRO A 5 -14.21 16.50 4.73
N SER A 6 -15.11 16.48 3.75
CA SER A 6 -16.15 15.46 3.60
C SER A 6 -15.79 14.51 2.46
N VAL A 7 -16.21 13.26 2.58
CA VAL A 7 -16.05 12.24 1.53
C VAL A 7 -17.42 11.83 1.00
N LEU A 8 -17.51 11.59 -0.31
CA LEU A 8 -18.60 10.82 -0.90
C LEU A 8 -18.15 9.37 -1.01
N PHE A 9 -18.82 8.46 -0.31
CA PHE A 9 -18.39 7.07 -0.23
C PHE A 9 -19.55 6.12 -0.50
N LYS A 10 -19.30 5.06 -1.28
CA LYS A 10 -20.28 4.00 -1.54
C LYS A 10 -20.23 2.96 -0.43
N VAL A 11 -21.36 2.69 0.20
CA VAL A 11 -21.54 1.60 1.17
C VAL A 11 -22.51 0.59 0.57
N TYR A 12 -22.05 -0.65 0.41
CA TYR A 12 -22.77 -1.70 -0.30
C TYR A 12 -23.66 -2.52 0.65
N CYS A 13 -24.74 -3.07 0.12
CA CYS A 13 -25.62 -4.03 0.81
C CYS A 13 -25.30 -5.46 0.34
N CYS A 14 -25.92 -6.45 0.99
CA CYS A 14 -25.70 -7.88 0.68
C CYS A 14 -26.11 -8.26 -0.75
N ASP A 15 -27.06 -7.54 -1.34
CA ASP A 15 -27.53 -7.71 -2.72
C ASP A 15 -26.69 -6.94 -3.75
N HIS A 16 -25.54 -6.40 -3.32
CA HIS A 16 -24.59 -5.60 -4.11
C HIS A 16 -25.12 -4.25 -4.60
N THR A 17 -26.32 -3.84 -4.16
CA THR A 17 -26.74 -2.43 -4.28
C THR A 17 -25.89 -1.56 -3.34
N TYR A 18 -25.86 -0.25 -3.56
CA TYR A 18 -25.11 0.66 -2.69
C TYR A 18 -25.81 1.97 -2.45
N THR A 19 -25.49 2.56 -1.30
CA THR A 19 -25.86 3.91 -0.94
C THR A 19 -24.62 4.79 -0.91
N THR A 20 -24.67 5.93 -1.59
CA THR A 20 -23.60 6.95 -1.49
C THR A 20 -23.88 7.85 -0.31
N ILE A 21 -23.03 7.85 0.72
CA ILE A 21 -23.13 8.75 1.87
C ILE A 21 -22.17 9.93 1.74
N ARG A 22 -22.51 11.05 2.39
CA ARG A 22 -21.61 12.20 2.55
C ARG A 22 -21.34 12.41 4.03
N VAL A 23 -20.12 12.11 4.47
CA VAL A 23 -19.72 12.20 5.88
C VAL A 23 -18.34 12.83 6.01
N PRO A 24 -17.97 13.39 7.17
CA PRO A 24 -16.60 13.83 7.42
C PRO A 24 -15.60 12.69 7.21
N VAL A 25 -14.40 12.99 6.72
CA VAL A 25 -13.33 11.99 6.57
C VAL A 25 -12.99 11.32 7.90
N ALA A 26 -13.06 12.08 9.01
CA ALA A 26 -12.83 11.60 10.36
C ALA A 26 -14.08 10.98 11.02
N ALA A 27 -15.14 10.68 10.26
CA ALA A 27 -16.37 10.14 10.82
C ALA A 27 -16.12 8.82 11.57
N SER A 28 -16.85 8.63 12.66
CA SER A 28 -16.93 7.35 13.36
C SER A 28 -17.80 6.35 12.59
N VAL A 29 -17.62 5.08 12.87
CA VAL A 29 -18.46 4.01 12.32
C VAL A 29 -19.93 4.21 12.71
N GLN A 30 -20.20 4.70 13.92
CA GLN A 30 -21.57 5.04 14.34
C GLN A 30 -22.20 6.12 13.44
N GLU A 31 -21.45 7.18 13.11
CA GLU A 31 -21.92 8.23 12.21
C GLU A 31 -22.14 7.71 10.79
N VAL A 32 -21.27 6.80 10.33
CA VAL A 32 -21.42 6.14 9.03
C VAL A 32 -22.67 5.27 8.98
N ILE A 33 -22.89 4.44 10.00
CA ILE A 33 -24.08 3.58 10.10
C ILE A 33 -25.35 4.42 10.14
N SER A 34 -25.38 5.51 10.92
CA SER A 34 -26.51 6.44 10.95
C SER A 34 -26.80 7.01 9.56
N ALA A 35 -25.79 7.51 8.85
CA ALA A 35 -25.96 8.09 7.51
C ALA A 35 -26.44 7.06 6.47
N VAL A 36 -26.09 5.79 6.62
CA VAL A 36 -26.58 4.69 5.78
C VAL A 36 -28.03 4.35 6.14
N ALA A 37 -28.33 4.17 7.43
CA ALA A 37 -29.66 3.85 7.93
C ALA A 37 -30.70 4.91 7.52
N ASP A 38 -30.34 6.20 7.65
CA ASP A 38 -31.19 7.33 7.25
C ASP A 38 -31.58 7.27 5.76
N LYS A 39 -30.63 6.88 4.90
CA LYS A 39 -30.86 6.78 3.45
C LYS A 39 -31.62 5.52 3.05
N LEU A 40 -31.42 4.42 3.76
CA LEU A 40 -32.14 3.18 3.54
C LEU A 40 -33.53 3.19 4.17
N GLY A 41 -33.84 4.15 5.05
CA GLY A 41 -35.05 4.15 5.87
C GLY A 41 -35.11 2.95 6.83
N SER A 42 -33.95 2.40 7.19
CA SER A 42 -33.86 1.21 8.04
C SER A 42 -33.84 1.60 9.51
N VAL A 43 -34.63 0.89 10.31
CA VAL A 43 -34.65 0.99 11.79
C VAL A 43 -33.84 -0.13 12.46
N GLU A 44 -33.22 -1.00 11.66
CA GLU A 44 -32.50 -2.17 12.14
C GLU A 44 -31.04 -1.85 12.52
N GLU A 45 -30.47 -2.62 13.45
CA GLU A 45 -29.08 -2.49 13.85
C GLU A 45 -28.14 -3.03 12.76
N LEU A 46 -27.44 -2.13 12.07
CA LEU A 46 -26.49 -2.46 11.00
C LEU A 46 -25.06 -2.57 11.54
N ASN A 47 -24.29 -3.48 10.96
CA ASN A 47 -22.86 -3.58 11.14
C ASN A 47 -22.15 -3.02 9.91
N LEU A 48 -21.03 -2.31 10.14
CA LEU A 48 -20.16 -1.85 9.07
C LEU A 48 -18.99 -2.82 8.89
N VAL A 49 -18.79 -3.31 7.67
CA VAL A 49 -17.88 -4.40 7.37
C VAL A 49 -16.94 -4.02 6.23
N HIS A 50 -15.62 -4.17 6.44
CA HIS A 50 -14.67 -4.26 5.34
C HIS A 50 -14.69 -5.67 4.77
N LEU A 51 -14.95 -5.78 3.47
CA LEU A 51 -14.86 -7.03 2.72
C LEU A 51 -13.69 -6.95 1.74
N SER A 52 -12.70 -7.83 1.90
CA SER A 52 -11.57 -7.93 0.99
C SER A 52 -11.94 -8.66 -0.31
N SER A 53 -11.11 -8.53 -1.35
CA SER A 53 -11.26 -9.29 -2.60
C SER A 53 -11.11 -10.81 -2.40
N ALA A 54 -10.51 -11.24 -1.29
CA ALA A 54 -10.40 -12.64 -0.89
C ALA A 54 -11.63 -13.17 -0.14
N GLY A 55 -12.63 -12.31 0.13
CA GLY A 55 -13.82 -12.65 0.91
C GLY A 55 -13.61 -12.60 2.42
N GLU A 56 -12.49 -12.06 2.89
CA GLU A 56 -12.23 -11.87 4.32
C GLU A 56 -13.03 -10.67 4.83
N LYS A 57 -13.69 -10.86 5.97
CA LYS A 57 -14.63 -9.92 6.57
C LYS A 57 -14.04 -9.35 7.85
N THR A 58 -13.95 -8.03 7.94
CA THR A 58 -13.55 -7.32 9.16
C THR A 58 -14.69 -6.42 9.60
N ILE A 59 -15.30 -6.72 10.76
CA ILE A 59 -16.36 -5.90 11.34
C ILE A 59 -15.71 -4.74 12.10
N PHE A 60 -16.07 -3.51 11.75
CA PHE A 60 -15.60 -2.34 12.47
C PHE A 60 -16.39 -2.10 13.75
N LYS A 61 -15.73 -1.59 14.78
CA LYS A 61 -16.37 -1.20 16.04
C LYS A 61 -17.04 0.16 15.90
N PRO A 62 -18.14 0.44 16.62
CA PRO A 62 -18.83 1.73 16.54
C PRO A 62 -17.93 2.97 16.79
N ASN A 63 -16.92 2.81 17.65
CA ASN A 63 -15.97 3.87 18.01
C ASN A 63 -14.76 3.98 17.06
N ASP A 64 -14.62 3.08 16.08
CA ASP A 64 -13.56 3.22 15.08
C ASP A 64 -13.83 4.48 14.24
N VAL A 65 -12.78 5.19 13.86
CA VAL A 65 -12.85 6.46 13.14
C VAL A 65 -12.06 6.41 11.86
N SER A 66 -12.49 7.16 10.84
CA SER A 66 -11.73 7.34 9.60
C SER A 66 -11.46 6.04 8.83
N VAL A 67 -12.41 5.10 8.84
CA VAL A 67 -12.23 3.73 8.32
C VAL A 67 -12.06 3.66 6.79
N PHE A 68 -12.48 4.68 6.03
CA PHE A 68 -12.47 4.66 4.55
C PHE A 68 -11.08 4.45 3.95
N SER A 69 -10.04 5.02 4.57
CA SER A 69 -8.66 4.91 4.10
C SER A 69 -7.97 3.61 4.53
N THR A 70 -8.56 2.88 5.48
CA THR A 70 -7.99 1.63 6.04
C THR A 70 -8.29 0.38 5.22
N LEU A 71 -9.14 0.50 4.19
CA LEU A 71 -9.51 -0.62 3.34
C LEU A 71 -8.30 -1.13 2.54
N SER A 72 -8.29 -2.45 2.28
CA SER A 72 -7.35 -3.07 1.33
C SER A 72 -7.48 -2.47 -0.08
N VAL A 73 -6.54 -2.78 -0.98
CA VAL A 73 -6.45 -2.16 -2.32
C VAL A 73 -7.76 -2.30 -3.11
N ASN A 74 -8.37 -3.48 -3.12
CA ASN A 74 -9.70 -3.69 -3.69
C ASN A 74 -10.77 -3.93 -2.63
N GLY A 75 -10.53 -3.51 -1.39
CA GLY A 75 -11.50 -3.62 -0.30
C GLY A 75 -12.74 -2.75 -0.57
N ARG A 76 -13.89 -3.21 -0.06
CA ARG A 76 -15.15 -2.46 -0.11
C ARG A 76 -15.82 -2.44 1.26
N LEU A 77 -16.64 -1.43 1.47
CA LEU A 77 -17.37 -1.21 2.70
C LEU A 77 -18.81 -1.65 2.52
N PHE A 78 -19.28 -2.53 3.40
CA PHE A 78 -20.62 -3.05 3.41
C PHE A 78 -21.35 -2.65 4.69
N ALA A 79 -22.65 -2.42 4.58
CA ALA A 79 -23.56 -2.33 5.71
C ALA A 79 -24.52 -3.51 5.63
N CYS A 80 -24.59 -4.31 6.69
CA CYS A 80 -25.51 -5.44 6.74
C CYS A 80 -25.94 -5.74 8.17
N ARG A 81 -27.03 -6.50 8.30
CA ARG A 81 -27.44 -7.04 9.59
C ARG A 81 -26.50 -8.16 10.02
N ARG A 82 -26.56 -8.50 11.31
CA ARG A 82 -25.73 -9.56 11.90
C ARG A 82 -26.02 -10.94 11.31
N ASP A 83 -27.28 -11.24 10.99
CA ASP A 83 -27.71 -12.50 10.35
C ASP A 83 -27.28 -12.61 8.88
N GLN A 84 -26.92 -11.50 8.24
CA GLN A 84 -26.50 -11.46 6.84
C GLN A 84 -24.97 -11.50 6.67
N LEU A 85 -24.20 -11.47 7.76
CA LEU A 85 -22.74 -11.42 7.72
C LEU A 85 -22.14 -12.57 6.90
N ASP A 86 -22.64 -13.78 7.08
CA ASP A 86 -22.14 -14.97 6.39
C ASP A 86 -22.46 -14.95 4.89
N SER A 87 -23.55 -14.30 4.49
CA SER A 87 -23.99 -14.17 3.10
C SER A 87 -23.23 -13.12 2.30
N LEU A 88 -22.43 -12.25 2.93
CA LEU A 88 -21.62 -11.26 2.21
C LEU A 88 -20.63 -11.92 1.26
N THR A 89 -20.63 -11.46 0.01
CA THR A 89 -19.74 -11.91 -1.08
C THR A 89 -19.06 -10.72 -1.75
N PRO A 90 -17.78 -10.85 -2.18
CA PRO A 90 -17.09 -9.79 -2.88
C PRO A 90 -17.79 -9.38 -4.19
N LEU A 91 -17.70 -8.09 -4.54
CA LEU A 91 -18.18 -7.59 -5.83
C LEU A 91 -17.26 -8.07 -6.96
N SER A 92 -17.82 -8.16 -8.18
CA SER A 92 -17.04 -8.49 -9.38
C SER A 92 -15.86 -7.53 -9.60
N GLU A 93 -16.05 -6.23 -9.37
CA GLU A 93 -15.00 -5.20 -9.48
C GLU A 93 -13.86 -5.36 -8.46
N GLN A 94 -14.05 -6.11 -7.38
CA GLN A 94 -12.97 -6.40 -6.42
C GLN A 94 -12.00 -7.45 -6.93
N GLY A 95 -12.34 -8.19 -8.00
CA GLY A 95 -11.50 -9.22 -8.59
C GLY A 95 -10.24 -8.69 -9.29
N GLY A 96 -10.18 -7.39 -9.58
CA GLY A 96 -9.10 -6.77 -10.34
C GLY A 96 -9.19 -7.05 -11.85
N PRO A 97 -8.13 -6.76 -12.63
CA PRO A 97 -8.15 -6.92 -14.08
C PRO A 97 -8.10 -8.40 -14.51
N SER A 98 -8.83 -8.72 -15.59
CA SER A 98 -8.76 -10.03 -16.25
C SER A 98 -7.66 -10.14 -17.31
N SER A 99 -7.11 -9.01 -17.76
CA SER A 99 -6.03 -8.93 -18.76
C SER A 99 -4.98 -7.92 -18.32
N GLY A 100 -3.69 -8.26 -18.48
CA GLY A 100 -2.59 -7.38 -18.13
C GLY A 100 -2.47 -6.16 -19.05
N SER A 101 -1.76 -5.12 -18.59
CA SER A 101 -1.54 -3.87 -19.34
C SER A 101 -0.26 -3.87 -20.19
N LEU A 102 0.29 -5.06 -20.41
CA LEU A 102 1.62 -5.30 -20.99
C LEU A 102 1.90 -4.52 -22.28
N SER A 103 0.94 -4.42 -23.21
CA SER A 103 1.16 -3.73 -24.50
C SER A 103 1.53 -2.26 -24.31
N SER A 104 0.91 -1.58 -23.35
CA SER A 104 1.20 -0.18 -23.03
C SER A 104 2.44 -0.09 -22.14
N PHE A 105 2.52 -0.95 -21.12
CA PHE A 105 3.62 -0.91 -20.15
C PHE A 105 4.98 -1.25 -20.76
N GLU A 106 5.04 -2.17 -21.74
CA GLU A 106 6.26 -2.58 -22.42
C GLU A 106 6.97 -1.39 -23.08
N LEU A 107 6.21 -0.49 -23.71
CA LEU A 107 6.69 0.69 -24.44
C LEU A 107 7.24 1.81 -23.54
N MET A 108 6.84 1.85 -22.27
CA MET A 108 7.29 2.89 -21.33
C MET A 108 8.72 2.64 -20.87
N SER A 109 9.60 3.64 -20.78
CA SER A 109 10.96 3.39 -20.29
C SER A 109 10.97 3.05 -18.80
N SER A 110 11.88 2.17 -18.36
CA SER A 110 12.02 1.83 -16.92
C SER A 110 12.37 3.06 -16.06
N LYS A 111 13.09 4.03 -16.64
CA LYS A 111 13.48 5.26 -15.95
C LYS A 111 12.29 6.20 -15.77
N ASP A 112 11.45 6.37 -16.79
CA ASP A 112 10.26 7.24 -16.71
C ASP A 112 9.23 6.68 -15.74
N VAL A 113 8.99 5.36 -15.77
CA VAL A 113 8.11 4.71 -14.80
C VAL A 113 8.62 4.92 -13.37
N ALA A 114 9.92 4.70 -13.12
CA ALA A 114 10.52 4.91 -11.79
C ALA A 114 10.47 6.38 -11.35
N TYR A 115 10.65 7.31 -12.28
CA TYR A 115 10.54 8.74 -12.02
C TYR A 115 9.10 9.13 -11.64
N HIS A 116 8.11 8.71 -12.42
CA HIS A 116 6.70 9.01 -12.12
C HIS A 116 6.23 8.30 -10.84
N LEU A 117 6.73 7.09 -10.54
CA LEU A 117 6.50 6.41 -9.26
C LEU A 117 7.03 7.29 -8.12
N THR A 118 8.27 7.75 -8.24
CA THR A 118 8.92 8.57 -7.21
C THR A 118 8.26 9.93 -7.04
N SER A 119 7.87 10.58 -8.13
CA SER A 119 7.15 11.85 -8.10
C SER A 119 5.81 11.71 -7.38
N TYR A 120 5.03 10.68 -7.71
CA TYR A 120 3.73 10.48 -7.08
C TYR A 120 3.85 10.05 -5.60
N ASP A 121 4.82 9.18 -5.30
CA ASP A 121 5.09 8.77 -3.93
C ASP A 121 5.55 9.96 -3.07
N TRP A 122 6.31 10.91 -3.63
CA TRP A 122 6.65 12.16 -2.94
C TRP A 122 5.40 13.00 -2.68
N GLU A 123 4.48 13.14 -3.63
CA GLU A 123 3.22 13.89 -3.38
C GLU A 123 2.43 13.27 -2.21
N LEU A 124 2.26 11.95 -2.21
CA LEU A 124 1.58 11.24 -1.12
C LEU A 124 2.34 11.41 0.21
N PHE A 125 3.66 11.29 0.19
CA PHE A 125 4.48 11.38 1.40
C PHE A 125 4.51 12.79 1.99
N HIS A 126 4.52 13.85 1.17
CA HIS A 126 4.41 15.24 1.64
C HIS A 126 3.05 15.54 2.26
N CYS A 127 1.98 14.83 1.88
CA CYS A 127 0.69 14.96 2.53
C CYS A 127 0.67 14.34 3.95
N VAL A 128 1.61 13.46 4.29
CA VAL A 128 1.65 12.81 5.61
C VAL A 128 2.19 13.79 6.65
N HIS A 129 1.32 14.24 7.55
CA HIS A 129 1.76 15.01 8.70
C HIS A 129 2.45 14.09 9.73
N GLU A 130 3.55 14.50 10.34
CA GLU A 130 4.29 13.71 11.32
C GLU A 130 3.47 13.31 12.57
N LEU A 131 2.34 13.98 12.83
CA LEU A 131 1.41 13.59 13.90
C LEU A 131 0.53 12.40 13.51
N GLU A 132 0.30 12.15 12.22
CA GLU A 132 -0.45 10.99 11.74
C GLU A 132 0.22 9.68 12.15
N LEU A 133 1.56 9.65 12.19
CA LEU A 133 2.36 8.53 12.70
C LEU A 133 2.03 8.22 14.16
N ILE A 134 1.85 9.26 14.98
CA ILE A 134 1.51 9.14 16.39
C ILE A 134 0.07 8.67 16.55
N TYR A 135 -0.87 9.25 15.80
CA TYR A 135 -2.28 8.87 15.84
C TYR A 135 -2.49 7.41 15.41
N HIS A 136 -1.78 6.99 14.37
CA HIS A 136 -1.78 5.62 13.90
C HIS A 136 -1.26 4.66 14.97
N THR A 137 -0.15 5.01 15.63
CA THR A 137 0.51 4.12 16.60
C THR A 137 -0.22 4.02 17.94
N PHE A 138 -0.75 5.13 18.45
CA PHE A 138 -1.44 5.18 19.75
C PHE A 138 -2.94 4.89 19.68
N GLY A 139 -3.48 4.73 18.47
CA GLY A 139 -4.91 4.48 18.24
C GLY A 139 -5.70 5.77 17.98
N ARG A 140 -6.20 5.90 16.76
CA ARG A 140 -6.91 7.08 16.24
C ARG A 140 -8.20 7.36 16.99
N GLN A 141 -8.89 6.30 17.42
CA GLN A 141 -10.11 6.35 18.22
C GLN A 141 -9.91 7.05 19.57
N HIS A 142 -8.71 6.97 20.15
CA HIS A 142 -8.40 7.63 21.43
C HIS A 142 -8.11 9.13 21.26
N ILE A 143 -7.73 9.55 20.06
CA ILE A 143 -7.24 10.90 19.79
C ILE A 143 -8.25 11.71 18.96
N ASN A 144 -9.29 11.06 18.40
CA ASN A 144 -10.30 11.65 17.53
C ASN A 144 -9.68 12.48 16.38
N LYS A 145 -8.63 11.91 15.78
CA LYS A 145 -7.89 12.47 14.64
C LYS A 145 -7.77 11.41 13.55
N THR A 146 -7.62 11.89 12.33
CA THR A 146 -7.42 11.04 11.15
C THR A 146 -5.94 10.86 10.85
N SER A 147 -5.59 9.74 10.21
CA SER A 147 -4.28 9.51 9.60
C SER A 147 -4.45 8.98 8.16
N VAL A 148 -5.38 9.60 7.43
CA VAL A 148 -5.74 9.20 6.05
C VAL A 148 -4.57 9.34 5.09
N ASN A 149 -3.74 10.38 5.20
CA ASN A 149 -2.62 10.53 4.28
C ASN A 149 -1.60 9.41 4.51
N LEU A 150 -1.34 9.09 5.79
CA LEU A 150 -0.49 7.95 6.12
C LEU A 150 -1.08 6.63 5.60
N ASP A 151 -2.37 6.38 5.80
CA ASP A 151 -3.02 5.17 5.29
C ASP A 151 -2.92 5.03 3.78
N LEU A 152 -3.18 6.11 3.04
CA LEU A 152 -3.10 6.12 1.58
C LEU A 152 -1.66 5.84 1.13
N PHE A 153 -0.66 6.39 1.82
CA PHE A 153 0.73 6.13 1.49
C PHE A 153 1.19 4.70 1.85
N LEU A 154 0.68 4.13 2.95
CA LEU A 154 0.91 2.72 3.28
C LEU A 154 0.18 1.78 2.30
N ARG A 155 -1.03 2.13 1.87
CA ARG A 155 -1.78 1.41 0.84
C ARG A 155 -1.06 1.44 -0.51
N ARG A 156 -0.43 2.56 -0.86
CA ARG A 156 0.39 2.71 -2.07
C ARG A 156 1.53 1.69 -2.15
N PHE A 157 2.16 1.35 -1.02
CA PHE A 157 3.16 0.29 -0.97
C PHE A 157 2.58 -1.06 -1.44
N ASN A 158 1.41 -1.44 -0.92
CA ASN A 158 0.74 -2.68 -1.30
C ASN A 158 0.27 -2.63 -2.76
N GLU A 159 -0.21 -1.49 -3.24
CA GLU A 159 -0.63 -1.30 -4.64
C GLU A 159 0.54 -1.54 -5.61
N ILE A 160 1.71 -0.97 -5.35
CA ILE A 160 2.92 -1.19 -6.17
C ILE A 160 3.35 -2.67 -6.11
N GLN A 161 3.30 -3.28 -4.92
CA GLN A 161 3.64 -4.70 -4.77
C GLN A 161 2.70 -5.59 -5.59
N PHE A 162 1.39 -5.41 -5.47
CA PHE A 162 0.40 -6.18 -6.22
C PHE A 162 0.41 -5.88 -7.72
N TRP A 163 0.78 -4.68 -8.13
CA TRP A 163 0.99 -4.33 -9.53
C TRP A 163 2.06 -5.22 -10.18
N VAL A 164 3.21 -5.39 -9.53
CA VAL A 164 4.28 -6.29 -10.02
C VAL A 164 3.76 -7.71 -10.18
N ILE A 165 3.08 -8.23 -9.16
CA ILE A 165 2.58 -9.61 -9.15
C ILE A 165 1.51 -9.81 -10.23
N THR A 166 0.59 -8.85 -10.37
CA THR A 166 -0.51 -8.86 -11.34
C THR A 166 0.03 -8.92 -12.77
N GLU A 167 0.93 -8.00 -13.15
CA GLU A 167 1.48 -7.95 -14.51
C GLU A 167 2.25 -9.23 -14.88
N ILE A 168 2.98 -9.83 -13.92
CA ILE A 168 3.69 -11.08 -14.16
C ILE A 168 2.72 -12.26 -14.30
N CYS A 169 1.73 -12.37 -13.41
CA CYS A 169 0.79 -13.49 -13.38
C CYS A 169 -0.21 -13.46 -14.55
N LEU A 170 -0.50 -12.28 -15.11
CA LEU A 170 -1.35 -12.15 -16.30
C LEU A 170 -0.58 -12.29 -17.62
N CYS A 171 0.75 -12.43 -17.60
CA CYS A 171 1.56 -12.53 -18.80
C CYS A 171 1.79 -14.00 -19.20
N SER A 172 0.98 -14.52 -20.12
CA SER A 172 1.03 -15.94 -20.52
C SER A 172 2.32 -16.34 -21.24
N GLN A 173 2.91 -15.43 -22.03
CA GLN A 173 4.08 -15.72 -22.86
C GLN A 173 5.39 -15.64 -22.05
N ILE A 174 6.12 -16.76 -21.95
CA ILE A 174 7.36 -16.83 -21.14
C ILE A 174 8.43 -15.82 -21.55
N SER A 175 8.61 -15.58 -22.86
CA SER A 175 9.57 -14.59 -23.36
C SER A 175 9.26 -13.19 -22.84
N LYS A 176 7.98 -12.79 -22.89
CA LYS A 176 7.50 -11.51 -22.38
C LYS A 176 7.55 -11.43 -20.85
N ARG A 177 7.27 -12.53 -20.14
CA ARG A 177 7.47 -12.56 -18.66
C ARG A 177 8.91 -12.32 -18.25
N VAL A 178 9.88 -12.90 -18.96
CA VAL A 178 11.31 -12.66 -18.70
C VAL A 178 11.66 -11.18 -18.92
N GLN A 179 11.06 -10.55 -19.94
CA GLN A 179 11.21 -9.11 -20.17
C GLN A 179 10.59 -8.28 -19.04
N LEU A 180 9.41 -8.67 -18.52
CA LEU A 180 8.79 -8.05 -17.35
C LEU A 180 9.68 -8.14 -16.10
N LEU A 181 10.21 -9.32 -15.76
CA LEU A 181 11.15 -9.47 -14.63
C LEU A 181 12.34 -8.52 -14.77
N LYS A 182 12.98 -8.51 -15.94
CA LYS A 182 14.08 -7.60 -16.26
C LYS A 182 13.67 -6.13 -16.11
N LYS A 183 12.46 -5.78 -16.56
CA LYS A 183 11.93 -4.41 -16.51
C LYS A 183 11.67 -3.96 -15.07
N PHE A 184 11.04 -4.79 -14.22
CA PHE A 184 10.82 -4.49 -12.81
C PHE A 184 12.12 -4.35 -12.02
N ILE A 185 13.12 -5.21 -12.27
CA ILE A 185 14.45 -5.07 -11.66
C ILE A 185 15.10 -3.73 -12.04
N LYS A 186 14.96 -3.29 -13.30
CA LYS A 186 15.43 -1.96 -13.72
C LYS A 186 14.67 -0.81 -13.07
N ILE A 187 13.35 -0.91 -12.97
CA ILE A 187 12.52 0.12 -12.31
C ILE A 187 12.93 0.22 -10.84
N ALA A 188 13.08 -0.91 -10.13
CA ALA A 188 13.56 -0.93 -8.75
C ALA A 188 14.95 -0.27 -8.62
N ALA A 189 15.89 -0.59 -9.50
CA ALA A 189 17.21 0.04 -9.52
C ALA A 189 17.10 1.57 -9.63
N HIS A 190 16.28 2.08 -10.56
CA HIS A 190 16.05 3.52 -10.70
C HIS A 190 15.33 4.14 -9.50
N CYS A 191 14.34 3.48 -8.89
CA CYS A 191 13.72 3.96 -7.65
C CYS A 191 14.74 4.10 -6.52
N LYS A 192 15.66 3.12 -6.39
CA LYS A 192 16.76 3.18 -5.44
C LYS A 192 17.73 4.33 -5.74
N ASP A 193 18.05 4.57 -7.02
CA ASP A 193 18.90 5.71 -7.44
C ASP A 193 18.23 7.05 -7.13
N TYR A 194 16.90 7.14 -7.25
CA TYR A 194 16.11 8.31 -6.83
C TYR A 194 15.90 8.41 -5.31
N LYS A 195 16.54 7.53 -4.51
CA LYS A 195 16.38 7.46 -3.06
C LYS A 195 14.92 7.23 -2.62
N ASN A 196 14.09 6.64 -3.50
CA ASN A 196 12.77 6.14 -3.15
C ASN A 196 12.88 4.67 -2.74
N LEU A 197 13.24 4.44 -1.47
CA LEU A 197 13.38 3.10 -0.94
C LEU A 197 12.03 2.41 -0.75
N ASN A 198 10.94 3.16 -0.56
CA ASN A 198 9.60 2.61 -0.41
C ASN A 198 9.15 1.85 -1.66
N ALA A 199 9.16 2.48 -2.84
CA ALA A 199 8.81 1.82 -4.10
C ALA A 199 9.82 0.73 -4.48
N PHE A 200 11.11 0.95 -4.22
CA PHE A 200 12.14 -0.06 -4.42
C PHE A 200 11.76 -1.35 -3.68
N PHE A 201 11.50 -1.29 -2.37
CA PHE A 201 11.14 -2.47 -1.59
C PHE A 201 9.78 -3.05 -2.00
N ALA A 202 8.78 -2.22 -2.33
CA ALA A 202 7.50 -2.72 -2.82
C ALA A 202 7.66 -3.59 -4.08
N ILE A 203 8.52 -3.16 -5.03
CA ILE A 203 8.79 -3.92 -6.24
C ILE A 203 9.53 -5.22 -5.93
N ILE A 204 10.58 -5.17 -5.11
CA ILE A 204 11.34 -6.39 -4.77
C ILE A 204 10.46 -7.38 -4.01
N MET A 205 9.64 -6.92 -3.05
CA MET A 205 8.68 -7.78 -2.35
C MET A 205 7.61 -8.37 -3.28
N GLY A 206 7.23 -7.64 -4.34
CA GLY A 206 6.36 -8.16 -5.40
C GLY A 206 7.03 -9.31 -6.18
N LEU A 207 8.32 -9.15 -6.53
CA LEU A 207 9.10 -10.19 -7.20
C LEU A 207 9.36 -11.42 -6.30
N SER A 208 9.51 -11.21 -5.00
CA SER A 208 9.69 -12.27 -4.00
C SER A 208 8.39 -12.99 -3.64
N ASN A 209 7.22 -12.46 -4.03
CA ASN A 209 5.92 -13.08 -3.73
C ASN A 209 5.89 -14.54 -4.22
N PRO A 210 5.31 -15.48 -3.46
CA PRO A 210 5.25 -16.89 -3.84
C PRO A 210 4.64 -17.17 -5.22
N ALA A 211 3.72 -16.34 -5.71
CA ALA A 211 3.17 -16.47 -7.06
C ALA A 211 4.19 -16.12 -8.16
N VAL A 212 5.19 -15.30 -7.87
CA VAL A 212 6.24 -14.88 -8.82
C VAL A 212 7.52 -15.71 -8.64
N SER A 213 8.02 -15.83 -7.41
CA SER A 213 9.28 -16.52 -7.09
C SER A 213 9.26 -18.01 -7.49
N ARG A 214 8.07 -18.61 -7.55
CA ARG A 214 7.91 -20.00 -7.96
C ARG A 214 8.08 -20.26 -9.46
N LEU A 215 8.04 -19.24 -10.32
CA LEU A 215 8.05 -19.37 -11.79
C LEU A 215 9.46 -19.73 -12.30
N SER A 216 9.94 -20.93 -11.94
CA SER A 216 11.33 -21.35 -12.13
C SER A 216 11.78 -21.28 -13.59
N GLN A 217 10.92 -21.62 -14.55
CA GLN A 217 11.27 -21.57 -15.98
C GLN A 217 11.47 -20.12 -16.44
N THR A 218 10.70 -19.19 -15.90
CA THR A 218 10.86 -17.75 -16.15
C THR A 218 12.17 -17.24 -15.53
N TRP A 219 12.42 -17.55 -14.26
CA TRP A 219 13.64 -17.13 -13.57
C TRP A 219 14.91 -17.73 -14.19
N GLU A 220 14.88 -19.00 -14.62
CA GLU A 220 15.99 -19.67 -15.30
C GLU A 220 16.44 -18.91 -16.56
N LYS A 221 15.48 -18.43 -17.35
CA LYS A 221 15.73 -17.67 -18.60
C LYS A 221 16.13 -16.21 -18.39
N LEU A 222 16.06 -15.69 -17.16
CA LEU A 222 16.52 -14.34 -16.85
C LEU A 222 18.06 -14.25 -17.04
N PRO A 223 18.58 -13.24 -17.76
CA PRO A 223 20.03 -13.11 -17.93
C PRO A 223 20.76 -12.98 -16.58
N SER A 224 21.94 -13.60 -16.47
CA SER A 224 22.73 -13.69 -15.23
C SER A 224 22.99 -12.33 -14.57
N LYS A 225 23.23 -11.28 -15.37
CA LYS A 225 23.36 -9.89 -14.89
C LYS A 225 22.17 -9.44 -14.03
N PHE A 226 20.94 -9.73 -14.46
CA PHE A 226 19.74 -9.34 -13.74
C PHE A 226 19.44 -10.25 -12.55
N LYS A 227 19.80 -11.54 -12.61
CA LYS A 227 19.78 -12.43 -11.44
C LYS A 227 20.68 -11.90 -10.33
N LYS A 228 21.89 -11.44 -10.67
CA LYS A 228 22.84 -10.84 -9.72
C LYS A 228 22.25 -9.57 -9.09
N PHE A 229 21.73 -8.64 -9.89
CA PHE A 229 21.08 -7.43 -9.36
C PHE A 229 19.90 -7.77 -8.44
N TYR A 230 19.03 -8.70 -8.83
CA TYR A 230 17.92 -9.13 -7.99
C TYR A 230 18.41 -9.71 -6.65
N GLY A 231 19.41 -10.60 -6.66
CA GLY A 231 19.98 -11.15 -5.42
C GLY A 231 20.60 -10.10 -4.52
N GLU A 232 21.29 -9.09 -5.08
CA GLU A 232 21.79 -7.94 -4.33
C GLU A 232 20.66 -7.13 -3.69
N PHE A 233 19.54 -6.95 -4.40
CA PHE A 233 18.37 -6.24 -3.89
C PHE A 233 17.61 -7.03 -2.83
N GLU A 234 17.47 -8.34 -2.99
CA GLU A 234 16.82 -9.23 -2.03
C GLU A 234 17.58 -9.27 -0.69
N ASN A 235 18.92 -9.26 -0.74
CA ASN A 235 19.76 -9.17 0.47
C ASN A 235 19.53 -7.88 1.30
N LEU A 236 18.99 -6.81 0.70
CA LEU A 236 18.64 -5.60 1.44
C LEU A 236 17.37 -5.78 2.29
N MET A 237 16.54 -6.76 1.97
CA MET A 237 15.33 -7.11 2.72
C MET A 237 15.58 -8.03 3.91
N ASP A 238 16.81 -8.53 4.08
CA ASP A 238 17.16 -9.48 5.13
C ASP A 238 16.70 -8.95 6.52
N PRO A 239 15.76 -9.64 7.20
CA PRO A 239 15.27 -9.23 8.51
C PRO A 239 16.31 -9.42 9.63
N SER A 240 17.40 -10.14 9.37
CA SER A 240 18.44 -10.46 10.34
C SER A 240 18.99 -9.21 11.03
N ARG A 241 19.23 -9.35 12.34
CA ARG A 241 19.75 -8.27 13.21
C ARG A 241 18.93 -6.98 13.08
N ASN A 242 17.61 -7.11 13.04
CA ASN A 242 16.65 -6.02 12.87
C ASN A 242 16.86 -5.21 11.58
N HIS A 243 16.85 -5.88 10.43
CA HIS A 243 17.01 -5.26 9.11
C HIS A 243 18.33 -4.48 8.97
N ARG A 244 19.44 -5.04 9.46
CA ARG A 244 20.75 -4.35 9.51
C ARG A 244 21.20 -3.85 8.13
N SER A 245 21.02 -4.66 7.08
CA SER A 245 21.43 -4.32 5.71
C SER A 245 20.75 -3.04 5.21
N TYR A 246 19.42 -2.94 5.38
CA TYR A 246 18.66 -1.72 5.09
C TYR A 246 19.15 -0.53 5.94
N ARG A 247 19.24 -0.70 7.26
CA ARG A 247 19.59 0.39 8.17
C ARG A 247 20.97 0.99 7.88
N LEU A 248 21.96 0.16 7.51
CA LEU A 248 23.30 0.61 7.14
C LEU A 248 23.35 1.42 5.83
N ILE A 249 22.46 1.14 4.88
CA ILE A 249 22.35 1.93 3.66
C ILE A 249 21.61 3.22 3.96
N PHE A 250 20.48 3.12 4.66
CA PHE A 250 19.65 4.27 5.00
C PHE A 250 20.44 5.33 5.78
N SER A 251 21.29 4.91 6.74
CA SER A 251 22.12 5.83 7.53
C SER A 251 23.19 6.58 6.72
N LYS A 252 23.49 6.14 5.49
CA LYS A 252 24.48 6.76 4.59
C LYS A 252 23.84 7.66 3.54
N LEU A 253 22.51 7.66 3.43
CA LEU A 253 21.80 8.48 2.46
C LEU A 253 21.56 9.87 3.03
N GLU A 254 21.84 10.89 2.23
CA GLU A 254 21.45 12.26 2.54
C GLU A 254 20.03 12.53 2.02
N PRO A 255 19.20 13.32 2.74
CA PRO A 255 17.92 13.80 2.23
C PRO A 255 18.05 14.50 0.86
N PRO A 256 16.98 14.54 0.03
CA PRO A 256 15.67 13.90 0.22
C PRO A 256 15.72 12.37 0.04
N VAL A 257 15.00 11.61 0.85
CA VAL A 257 14.86 10.14 0.79
C VAL A 257 13.45 9.74 1.19
N ILE A 258 12.84 8.78 0.49
CA ILE A 258 11.60 8.14 0.97
C ILE A 258 12.00 6.83 1.67
N PRO A 259 11.80 6.71 2.99
CA PRO A 259 12.21 5.52 3.74
C PRO A 259 11.32 4.30 3.44
N PHE A 260 11.77 3.12 3.85
CA PHE A 260 10.93 1.92 3.85
C PHE A 260 9.86 2.03 4.95
N MET A 261 8.69 2.56 4.59
CA MET A 261 7.64 2.93 5.55
C MET A 261 7.12 1.76 6.40
N PRO A 262 6.87 0.55 5.85
CA PRO A 262 6.45 -0.58 6.66
C PRO A 262 7.37 -0.88 7.85
N LEU A 263 8.69 -0.76 7.67
CA LEU A 263 9.65 -0.97 8.77
C LEU A 263 9.60 0.18 9.79
N LEU A 264 9.40 1.42 9.32
CA LEU A 264 9.22 2.58 10.21
C LEU A 264 7.96 2.42 11.08
N ILE A 265 6.83 2.00 10.50
CA ILE A 265 5.60 1.71 11.26
C ILE A 265 5.84 0.57 12.25
N LYS A 266 6.49 -0.52 11.80
CA LYS A 266 6.87 -1.63 12.69
C LYS A 266 7.67 -1.14 13.89
N ASP A 267 8.70 -0.32 13.69
CA ASP A 267 9.52 0.22 14.77
C ASP A 267 8.69 1.03 15.79
N MET A 268 7.75 1.85 15.31
CA MET A 268 6.84 2.62 16.17
C MET A 268 5.88 1.73 16.96
N THR A 269 5.28 0.73 16.32
CA THR A 269 4.38 -0.24 16.98
C THR A 269 5.12 -1.00 18.07
N PHE A 270 6.29 -1.57 17.77
CA PHE A 270 7.10 -2.29 18.76
C PHE A 270 7.55 -1.39 19.92
N THR A 271 7.89 -0.13 19.64
CA THR A 271 8.21 0.85 20.70
C THR A 271 6.99 1.14 21.58
N HIS A 272 5.80 1.24 20.98
CA HIS A 272 4.57 1.50 21.73
C HIS A 272 4.17 0.34 22.64
N GLU A 273 4.20 -0.87 22.11
CA GLU A 273 3.79 -2.09 22.80
C GLU A 273 4.83 -2.55 23.83
N GLY A 274 6.12 -2.40 23.53
CA GLY A 274 7.21 -2.82 24.39
C GLY A 274 7.48 -1.90 25.59
N ASN A 275 7.00 -0.65 25.57
CA ASN A 275 7.28 0.33 26.60
C ASN A 275 5.99 0.91 27.20
N LYS A 276 5.85 0.92 28.53
CA LYS A 276 4.70 1.55 29.18
C LYS A 276 4.73 3.06 28.98
N THR A 277 3.55 3.64 28.72
CA THR A 277 3.37 5.10 28.61
C THR A 277 3.53 5.81 29.96
N PHE A 278 3.16 5.12 31.04
CA PHE A 278 3.30 5.61 32.41
C PHE A 278 4.09 4.61 33.26
N ILE A 279 5.01 5.11 34.08
CA ILE A 279 5.76 4.36 35.09
C ILE A 279 5.57 5.12 36.40
N ASP A 280 5.05 4.44 37.44
CA ASP A 280 4.74 5.04 38.74
C ASP A 280 3.89 6.32 38.65
N ASN A 281 2.86 6.30 37.79
CA ASN A 281 1.98 7.44 37.47
C ASN A 281 2.67 8.66 36.84
N LEU A 282 3.94 8.56 36.50
CA LEU A 282 4.68 9.57 35.75
C LEU A 282 4.77 9.20 34.27
N VAL A 283 4.79 10.21 33.39
CA VAL A 283 4.96 10.00 31.95
C VAL A 283 6.36 9.44 31.69
N ASN A 284 6.43 8.31 30.99
CA ASN A 284 7.70 7.75 30.53
C ASN A 284 8.27 8.58 29.37
N PHE A 285 9.12 9.56 29.69
CA PHE A 285 9.68 10.45 28.68
C PHE A 285 10.72 9.76 27.78
N GLU A 286 11.34 8.67 28.23
CA GLU A 286 12.24 7.86 27.40
C GLU A 286 11.49 7.28 26.19
N LYS A 287 10.30 6.72 26.43
CA LYS A 287 9.38 6.29 25.36
C LYS A 287 9.05 7.44 24.40
N MET A 288 8.79 8.64 24.93
CA MET A 288 8.43 9.80 24.11
C MET A 288 9.59 10.27 23.21
N VAL A 289 10.82 10.22 23.71
CA VAL A 289 12.03 10.55 22.93
C VAL A 289 12.23 9.57 21.77
N SER A 290 11.96 8.28 21.95
CA SER A 290 12.03 7.29 20.86
C SER A 290 11.09 7.63 19.70
N PHE A 291 9.86 8.07 19.99
CA PHE A 291 8.93 8.54 18.94
C PHE A 291 9.41 9.81 18.25
N PHE A 292 10.02 10.73 19.01
CA PHE A 292 10.55 11.97 18.44
C PHE A 292 11.67 11.71 17.42
N GLN A 293 12.54 10.74 17.66
CA GLN A 293 13.60 10.35 16.71
C GLN A 293 13.01 9.86 15.37
N VAL A 294 11.94 9.06 15.41
CA VAL A 294 11.25 8.61 14.19
C VAL A 294 10.60 9.78 13.44
N LYS A 295 9.99 10.73 14.16
CA LYS A 295 9.42 11.94 13.57
C LYS A 295 10.49 12.78 12.86
N ILE A 296 11.69 12.91 13.44
CA ILE A 296 12.79 13.67 12.83
C ILE A 296 13.15 13.09 11.47
N VAL A 297 13.19 11.76 11.32
CA VAL A 297 13.50 11.11 10.03
C VAL A 297 12.50 11.53 8.95
N VAL A 298 11.20 11.53 9.28
CA VAL A 298 10.15 11.95 8.34
C VAL A 298 10.24 13.44 8.05
N LEU A 299 10.40 14.29 9.07
CA LEU A 299 10.54 15.73 8.92
C LEU A 299 11.76 16.14 8.07
N GLN A 300 12.91 15.48 8.28
CA GLN A 300 14.11 15.70 7.47
C GLN A 300 13.90 15.27 6.03
N SER A 301 13.09 14.25 5.79
CA SER A 301 12.81 13.76 4.43
C SER A 301 11.91 14.72 3.66
N VAL A 302 10.84 15.25 4.28
CA VAL A 302 9.84 16.13 3.62
C VAL A 302 10.24 17.61 3.56
N ARG A 303 11.29 18.03 4.28
CA ARG A 303 11.81 19.41 4.23
C ARG A 303 12.51 19.76 2.92
N PHE A 304 12.95 18.76 2.16
CA PHE A 304 13.65 18.95 0.89
C PHE A 304 12.73 18.61 -0.26
N VAL A 305 12.67 19.48 -1.27
CA VAL A 305 11.93 19.21 -2.49
C VAL A 305 12.70 18.18 -3.30
N PHE A 306 12.02 17.13 -3.75
CA PHE A 306 12.56 16.25 -4.78
C PHE A 306 12.74 17.05 -6.08
N SER A 307 13.98 17.44 -6.36
CA SER A 307 14.37 18.02 -7.64
C SER A 307 15.29 17.03 -8.33
N SER A 308 14.79 16.37 -9.36
CA SER A 308 15.67 15.71 -10.33
C SER A 308 16.03 16.74 -11.39
N GLU A 309 17.33 16.98 -11.61
CA GLU A 309 17.86 17.95 -12.58
C GLU A 309 17.39 17.75 -14.05
N ASN A 310 16.53 16.75 -14.32
CA ASN A 310 15.95 16.43 -15.64
C ASN A 310 14.42 16.62 -15.73
N LEU A 311 13.80 17.38 -14.81
CA LEU A 311 12.36 17.67 -14.75
C LEU A 311 11.74 18.12 -16.08
N MET A 312 12.48 18.85 -16.91
CA MET A 312 11.97 19.44 -18.16
C MET A 312 11.78 18.43 -19.31
N LEU A 313 12.48 17.30 -19.32
CA LEU A 313 12.39 16.33 -20.43
C LEU A 313 11.47 15.13 -20.11
N ILE A 314 11.35 14.75 -18.84
CA ILE A 314 10.55 13.58 -18.40
C ILE A 314 9.07 13.94 -18.21
N ALA A 315 8.73 15.23 -18.07
CA ALA A 315 7.36 15.72 -17.96
C ALA A 315 6.48 15.49 -19.22
N HIS A 316 7.03 14.97 -20.32
CA HIS A 316 6.37 14.89 -21.62
C HIS A 316 5.65 13.57 -21.95
N HIS A 317 5.53 12.62 -21.02
CA HIS A 317 4.80 11.36 -21.26
C HIS A 317 3.52 11.24 -20.40
N PRO A 318 2.42 11.90 -20.78
CA PRO A 318 1.16 11.88 -20.01
C PRO A 318 0.59 10.47 -19.81
N ASP A 319 0.88 9.54 -20.73
CA ASP A 319 0.45 8.15 -20.63
C ASP A 319 1.13 7.42 -19.46
N VAL A 320 2.42 7.66 -19.22
CA VAL A 320 3.17 7.06 -18.11
C VAL A 320 2.70 7.64 -16.78
N TRP A 321 2.48 8.96 -16.74
CA TRP A 321 1.94 9.64 -15.57
C TRP A 321 0.58 9.07 -15.15
N THR A 322 -0.33 8.90 -16.12
CA THR A 322 -1.67 8.36 -15.87
C THR A 322 -1.60 6.91 -15.42
N TYR A 323 -0.81 6.09 -16.11
CA TYR A 323 -0.63 4.68 -15.78
C TYR A 323 -0.12 4.46 -14.35
N VAL A 324 0.90 5.21 -13.93
CA VAL A 324 1.50 5.04 -12.59
C VAL A 324 0.55 5.44 -11.45
N ARG A 325 -0.40 6.33 -11.71
CA ARG A 325 -1.36 6.83 -10.70
C ARG A 325 -2.66 6.04 -10.63
N GLN A 326 -2.89 5.15 -11.60
CA GLN A 326 -4.16 4.43 -11.75
C GLN A 326 -3.88 2.94 -11.98
N PHE A 327 -3.12 2.33 -11.07
CA PHE A 327 -2.90 0.90 -11.15
C PHE A 327 -4.22 0.14 -10.93
N ASN A 328 -4.53 -0.77 -11.85
CA ASN A 328 -5.57 -1.76 -11.64
C ASN A 328 -4.88 -3.08 -11.32
N VAL A 329 -5.06 -3.59 -10.10
CA VAL A 329 -4.29 -4.73 -9.57
C VAL A 329 -5.20 -5.82 -9.03
N ILE A 330 -4.69 -7.04 -9.00
CA ILE A 330 -5.28 -8.15 -8.26
C ILE A 330 -4.57 -8.18 -6.90
N ASP A 331 -5.30 -7.94 -5.81
CA ASP A 331 -4.82 -8.08 -4.43
C ASP A 331 -5.26 -9.40 -3.76
N ASN A 332 -6.02 -10.24 -4.47
CA ASN A 332 -6.40 -11.57 -4.02
C ASN A 332 -5.28 -12.58 -4.29
N GLN A 333 -4.53 -12.94 -3.24
CA GLN A 333 -3.40 -13.86 -3.33
C GLN A 333 -3.80 -15.27 -3.83
N ARG A 334 -5.03 -15.73 -3.59
CA ARG A 334 -5.50 -17.04 -4.10
C ARG A 334 -5.62 -17.03 -5.62
N ILE A 335 -6.18 -15.97 -6.19
CA ILE A 335 -6.29 -15.78 -7.64
C ILE A 335 -4.88 -15.70 -8.26
N LEU A 336 -3.98 -14.88 -7.70
CA LEU A 336 -2.60 -14.76 -8.18
C LEU A 336 -1.86 -16.11 -8.17
N THR A 337 -2.06 -16.90 -7.11
CA THR A 337 -1.47 -18.23 -6.98
C THR A 337 -2.00 -19.18 -8.05
N GLN A 338 -3.32 -19.18 -8.30
CA GLN A 338 -3.95 -19.98 -9.35
C GLN A 338 -3.44 -19.61 -10.75
N LEU A 339 -3.37 -18.31 -11.05
CA LEU A 339 -2.80 -17.82 -12.31
C LEU A 339 -1.36 -18.29 -12.50
N SER A 340 -0.52 -18.14 -11.47
CA SER A 340 0.87 -18.61 -11.47
C SER A 340 0.99 -20.12 -11.73
N HIS A 341 0.13 -20.94 -11.10
CA HIS A 341 0.09 -22.38 -11.35
C HIS A 341 -0.35 -22.72 -12.78
N GLY A 342 -1.26 -21.93 -13.37
CA GLY A 342 -1.65 -22.06 -14.78
C GLY A 342 -0.52 -21.70 -15.75
N LEU A 343 0.37 -20.78 -15.38
CA LEU A 343 1.54 -20.40 -16.19
C LEU A 343 2.63 -21.47 -16.19
N GLU A 344 2.94 -22.03 -15.01
CA GLU A 344 3.99 -23.04 -14.84
C GLU A 344 3.54 -24.14 -13.85
N PRO A 345 2.88 -25.21 -14.33
CA PRO A 345 2.47 -26.33 -13.50
C PRO A 345 3.65 -26.97 -12.76
N ARG A 346 3.44 -27.47 -11.54
CA ARG A 346 4.49 -28.26 -10.85
C ARG A 346 4.74 -29.52 -11.66
N ARG A 347 6.01 -29.84 -11.94
CA ARG A 347 6.39 -31.13 -12.52
C ARG A 347 5.97 -32.21 -11.52
N SER A 348 5.12 -33.13 -11.97
CA SER A 348 4.67 -34.33 -11.23
C SER A 348 5.83 -35.26 -10.92
#